data_AF-A0A8E1W9W9-F1
#
_entry.id   AF-A0A8E1W9W9-F1
#
_cell.length_a   1.000
_cell.length_b   1.000
_cell.length_c   1.000
_cell.angle_alpha   90.00
_cell.angle_beta   90.00
_cell.angle_gamma   90.00
#
_symmetry.space_group_name_H-M   'P 1'
#
loop_
_entity.id
_entity.type
_entity.pdbx_description
1 polymer ?
#
loop_
_entity_poly.entity_id
_entity_poly.type
_entity_poly.pdbx_seq_one_letter_code
_entity_poly.pdbx_strand_id
1 'polypeptide(L)' 'MRKEVPAESPHAYVEALDGWRRDIVAALRTAVRAGGDPEVRIKWGHIVCFSNGPVLLIRAEDARVLFGF' A
#
# COMPACT_ATOMS: atom_id res chain seq x y z
N MET A 1 13.29 -7.54 -9.55
CA MET A 1 12.54 -7.39 -8.28
C MET A 1 13.23 -8.26 -7.24
N ARG A 2 13.53 -7.74 -6.04
CA ARG A 2 13.95 -8.62 -4.93
C ARG A 2 12.81 -9.62 -4.69
N LYS A 3 13.15 -10.90 -4.55
CA LYS A 3 12.19 -11.93 -4.14
C LYS A 3 11.96 -11.76 -2.65
N GLU A 4 11.07 -10.84 -2.31
CA GLU A 4 10.58 -10.68 -0.95
C GLU A 4 9.28 -11.45 -0.82
N VAL A 5 9.09 -12.10 0.33
CA VAL A 5 7.83 -12.76 0.66
C VAL A 5 6.75 -11.69 0.68
N PRO A 6 5.69 -11.80 -0.14
CA PRO A 6 4.61 -10.82 -0.13
C PRO A 6 3.99 -10.74 1.26
N ALA A 7 3.70 -9.53 1.73
CA ALA A 7 2.93 -9.35 2.95
C ALA A 7 1.57 -10.06 2.84
N GLU A 8 1.16 -10.74 3.90
CA GLU A 8 -0.07 -11.55 3.92
C GLU A 8 -1.34 -10.68 3.85
N SER A 9 -1.23 -9.42 4.24
CA SER A 9 -2.34 -8.47 4.21
C SER A 9 -1.86 -7.02 4.08
N PRO A 10 -2.75 -6.09 3.71
CA PRO A 10 -2.44 -4.65 3.74
C PRO A 10 -2.04 -4.13 5.12
N HIS A 11 -2.50 -4.76 6.21
CA HIS A 11 -2.05 -4.40 7.55
C HIS A 11 -0.63 -4.89 7.81
N ALA A 12 -0.34 -6.16 7.51
CA ALA A 12 1.01 -6.73 7.62
C ALA A 12 2.03 -5.98 6.75
N TYR A 13 1.61 -5.47 5.58
CA TYR A 13 2.45 -4.63 4.74
C TYR A 13 2.92 -3.36 5.45
N VAL A 14 2.03 -2.71 6.21
CA VAL A 14 2.39 -1.48 6.96
C VAL A 14 3.26 -1.83 8.17
N GLU A 15 2.94 -2.90 8.89
CA GLU A 15 3.73 -3.34 10.05
C GLU A 15 5.15 -3.79 9.70
N ALA A 16 5.39 -4.21 8.45
CA ALA A 16 6.71 -4.55 7.95
C ALA A 16 7.54 -3.34 7.52
N LEU A 17 6.97 -2.13 7.47
CA LEU A 17 7.70 -0.90 7.14
C LEU A 17 8.25 -0.24 8.39
N ASP A 18 9.33 0.51 8.23
CA ASP A 18 9.96 1.24 9.33
C ASP A 18 10.11 2.72 9.02
N GLY A 19 10.17 3.51 10.11
CA GLY A 19 10.36 4.96 10.07
C GLY A 19 9.32 5.68 9.21
N TRP A 20 9.76 6.72 8.51
CA TRP A 20 8.89 7.62 7.74
C TRP A 20 8.06 6.90 6.66
N ARG A 21 8.50 5.73 6.16
CA ARG A 21 7.75 4.96 5.16
C ARG A 21 6.48 4.37 5.76
N ARG A 22 6.55 3.86 7.00
CA ARG A 22 5.37 3.37 7.74
C ARG A 22 4.35 4.49 7.90
N ASP A 23 4.81 5.66 8.35
CA ASP A 23 3.96 6.82 8.63
C ASP A 23 3.24 7.32 7.37
N ILE A 24 3.97 7.48 6.26
CA ILE A 24 3.37 7.93 4.99
C ILE A 24 2.39 6.89 4.44
N VAL A 25 2.75 5.60 4.44
CA VAL A 25 1.84 4.56 3.94
C VAL A 25 0.58 4.46 4.80
N ALA A 26 0.70 4.57 6.13
CA ALA A 26 -0.45 4.60 7.03
C ALA A 26 -1.36 5.81 6.75
N ALA A 27 -0.78 7.01 6.58
CA ALA A 27 -1.52 8.23 6.25
C ALA A 27 -2.26 8.12 4.90
N LEU A 28 -1.58 7.62 3.86
CA LEU A 28 -2.19 7.41 2.54
C LEU A 28 -3.34 6.40 2.62
N ARG A 29 -3.18 5.31 3.36
CA ARG A 29 -4.27 4.33 3.55
C ARG A 29 -5.48 4.96 4.23
N THR A 30 -5.26 5.78 5.26
CA THR A 30 -6.36 6.52 5.92
C THR A 30 -7.06 7.46 4.93
N ALA A 31 -6.30 8.21 4.13
CA ALA A 31 -6.86 9.11 3.12
C ALA A 31 -7.67 8.37 2.04
N VAL A 32 -7.15 7.24 1.54
CA VAL A 32 -7.84 6.39 0.57
C VAL A 32 -9.16 5.85 1.15
N ARG A 33 -9.16 5.40 2.41
CA ARG A 33 -10.39 4.94 3.07
C ARG A 33 -11.40 6.07 3.23
N ALA A 34 -10.96 7.26 3.63
CA ALA A 34 -11.83 8.43 3.76
C ALA A 34 -12.47 8.84 2.42
N GLY A 35 -11.83 8.54 1.29
CA GLY A 35 -12.33 8.82 -0.05
C GLY A 35 -13.39 7.86 -0.59
N GLY A 36 -13.64 6.71 0.05
CA GLY A 36 -14.65 5.75 -0.40
C GLY A 36 -14.40 4.28 -0.08
N ASP A 37 -13.49 3.98 0.86
CA ASP A 37 -13.16 2.64 1.37
C ASP A 37 -13.09 1.52 0.29
N PRO A 38 -12.20 1.65 -0.70
CA PRO A 38 -12.07 0.66 -1.76
C PRO A 38 -11.60 -0.70 -1.23
N GLU A 39 -11.87 -1.76 -1.99
CA GLU A 39 -11.30 -3.07 -1.69
C GLU A 39 -9.77 -3.01 -1.80
N VAL A 40 -9.04 -3.55 -0.82
CA VAL A 40 -7.58 -3.47 -0.76
C VAL A 40 -6.96 -4.86 -0.81
N ARG A 41 -6.01 -5.09 -1.74
CA ARG A 41 -5.29 -6.36 -1.88
C ARG A 41 -3.78 -6.14 -1.96
N ILE A 42 -3.00 -7.14 -1.56
CA ILE A 42 -1.57 -7.18 -1.88
C ILE A 42 -1.41 -7.78 -3.28
N LYS A 43 -0.82 -7.02 -4.20
CA LYS A 43 -0.43 -7.51 -5.54
C LYS A 43 0.96 -6.99 -5.85
N TRP A 44 1.78 -7.83 -6.50
CA TRP A 44 3.14 -7.48 -6.90
C TRP A 44 4.01 -6.89 -5.76
N GLY A 45 3.80 -7.39 -4.54
CA GLY A 45 4.53 -6.97 -3.34
C GLY A 45 4.13 -5.61 -2.77
N HIS A 46 2.98 -5.05 -3.13
CA HIS A 46 2.51 -3.77 -2.59
C HIS A 46 0.98 -3.68 -2.55
N ILE A 47 0.45 -2.58 -2.01
CA ILE A 47 -0.98 -2.36 -1.85
C ILE A 47 -1.57 -1.89 -3.19
N VAL A 48 -2.63 -2.57 -3.64
CA VAL A 48 -3.45 -2.15 -4.79
C VAL A 48 -4.91 -2.06 -4.34
N CYS A 49 -5.55 -0.95 -4.64
CA CYS A 49 -6.94 -0.67 -4.31
C CYS A 49 -7.85 -0.83 -5.52
N PHE A 50 -9.07 -1.30 -5.26
CA PHE A 50 -10.05 -1.65 -6.28
C PHE A 50 -11.41 -1.00 -6.00
N SER A 51 -11.99 -0.43 -7.06
CA SER A 51 -13.39 0.00 -7.12
C SER A 51 -13.84 -0.17 -8.57
N ASN A 52 -14.56 -1.26 -8.86
CA ASN A 52 -14.90 -1.70 -10.23
C ASN A 52 -13.68 -1.87 -11.17
N GLY A 53 -12.51 -2.20 -10.62
CA GLY A 53 -11.23 -2.26 -11.32
C GLY A 53 -10.10 -1.69 -10.45
N PRO A 54 -8.82 -1.82 -10.85
CA PRO A 54 -7.71 -1.16 -10.14
C PRO A 54 -7.84 0.36 -10.29
N VAL A 55 -7.77 1.08 -9.18
CA VAL A 55 -7.96 2.55 -9.16
C VAL A 55 -6.78 3.32 -8.57
N LEU A 56 -5.96 2.67 -7.74
CA LEU A 56 -4.72 3.23 -7.21
C LEU A 56 -3.82 2.15 -6.60
N LEU A 57 -2.56 2.49 -6.38
CA LEU A 57 -1.58 1.68 -5.65
C LEU A 57 -0.78 2.51 -4.65
N ILE A 58 -0.36 1.87 -3.56
CA ILE A 58 0.60 2.42 -2.60
C ILE A 58 1.78 1.46 -2.49
N ARG A 59 2.98 1.96 -2.77
CA ARG A 59 4.22 1.17 -2.71
C ARG A 59 5.33 1.93 -2.01
N ALA A 60 5.82 1.38 -0.91
CA ALA A 60 7.05 1.83 -0.28
C ALA A 60 8.26 1.22 -1.01
N GLU A 61 9.26 2.06 -1.28
CA GLU A 61 10.60 1.70 -1.72
C GLU A 61 11.63 2.27 -0.73
N ASP A 62 12.92 2.00 -0.92
CA ASP A 62 13.95 2.46 0.03
C ASP A 62 14.04 3.98 0.15
N ALA A 63 13.85 4.71 -0.95
CA ALA A 63 14.03 6.17 -1.00
C ALA A 63 12.74 6.96 -1.25
N ARG A 64 11.58 6.30 -1.43
CA ARG A 64 10.31 6.97 -1.76
C ARG A 64 9.10 6.11 -1.40
N VAL A 65 7.94 6.75 -1.29
CA VAL A 65 6.64 6.09 -1.31
C VAL A 65 5.91 6.53 -2.58
N LEU A 66 5.56 5.57 -3.43
CA LEU A 66 4.78 5.79 -4.63
C LEU A 66 3.29 5.73 -4.28
N PHE A 67 2.57 6.76 -4.67
CA PHE A 67 1.11 6.82 -4.68
C PHE A 67 0.68 7.07 -6.13
N GLY A 68 0.17 6.02 -6.78
CA GLY A 68 -0.16 6.03 -8.21
C GLY A 68 -1.62 5.67 -8.47
N PHE A 69 -2.14 6.07 -9.64
CA PHE A 69 -3.51 5.86 -10.09
C PHE A 69 -3.52 5.01 -11.36
#